data_AF-A0A2E1ESL4-F1
#
_entry.id   AF-A0A2E1ESL4-F1
#
_cell.length_a   1.000
_cell.length_b   1.000
_cell.length_c   1.000
_cell.angle_alpha   90.00
_cell.angle_beta   90.00
_cell.angle_gamma   90.00
#
_symmetry.space_group_name_H-M   'P 1'
#
loop_
_entity.id
_entity.type
_entity.pdbx_description
1 polymer ?
#
loop_
_entity_poly.entity_id
_entity_poly.type
_entity_poly.pdbx_seq_one_letter_code
_entity_poly.pdbx_strand_id
1 'polypeptide(L)'
;MGRSTHHPVGLIHNSEEAYKGYVLFSPLGSNYANLLDENGDVIHRWHCEEGIVYGKLLDNGNLLCRTKAPTDVPAVYRVGGSSSAIVELDPESNIVWRYDDPMLHHDFQRLENGNTLLLLFENLPHEISAQVQGGHNEQDKTFDIGTSEYMLGDLVREIDEDGKTIKEWPISSALSYEEDVICHLENRREWTHGNSLNITDKGDFLLSFRSTSTIGILGRDSGEFLWKFGSGRLGHQHHPTFLDNGNILVFDNGAHTKGLDHSRVIEINPNNDEIMWIYEETPPIDFYSFFISSADRLPNGNTFICEGASGRFFEVTSKGDVVWEYMNPFTSVDLIFDHPNSIVFRAHKYGIDNPIFKKLDLNPDKYQDINNLYNKDNATRNTIFLP
;
A
#
# COMPACT_ATOMS: atom_id res chain seq x y z
N MET A 1 16.16 1.18 11.24
CA MET A 1 16.24 1.78 12.62
C MET A 1 14.84 2.11 13.16
N GLY A 2 14.59 1.94 14.46
CA GLY A 2 13.28 2.24 15.06
C GLY A 2 12.97 3.74 15.17
N ARG A 3 11.68 4.11 15.03
CA ARG A 3 11.19 5.48 15.23
C ARG A 3 11.42 5.93 16.68
N SER A 4 11.82 7.19 16.86
CA SER A 4 11.94 7.85 18.16
C SER A 4 11.31 9.25 18.09
N THR A 5 10.63 9.67 19.16
CA THR A 5 10.14 11.05 19.30
C THR A 5 11.26 12.08 19.37
N HIS A 6 12.51 11.63 19.53
CA HIS A 6 13.71 12.48 19.50
C HIS A 6 14.41 12.48 18.14
N HIS A 7 13.99 11.63 17.20
CA HIS A 7 14.52 11.67 15.85
C HIS A 7 13.97 12.87 15.10
N PRO A 8 14.78 13.49 14.24
CA PRO A 8 14.28 14.53 13.36
C PRO A 8 13.18 13.97 12.44
N VAL A 9 12.08 14.72 12.34
CA VAL A 9 10.99 14.47 11.38
C VAL A 9 11.00 15.53 10.27
N GLY A 10 10.13 15.37 9.27
CA GLY A 10 10.07 16.23 8.09
C GLY A 10 11.14 15.87 7.06
N LEU A 11 11.51 16.84 6.23
CA LEU A 11 12.55 16.66 5.21
C LEU A 11 13.93 16.47 5.86
N ILE A 12 14.55 15.32 5.60
CA ILE A 12 15.87 14.91 6.10
C ILE A 12 16.96 15.22 5.07
N HIS A 13 16.74 14.84 3.81
CA HIS A 13 17.71 15.00 2.73
C HIS A 13 17.01 15.42 1.43
N ASN A 14 17.69 16.25 0.62
CA ASN A 14 17.26 16.63 -0.72
C ASN A 14 18.48 16.99 -1.57
N SER A 15 18.52 16.50 -2.80
CA SER A 15 19.56 16.70 -3.81
C SER A 15 18.92 17.14 -5.13
N GLU A 16 19.70 17.78 -6.01
CA GLU A 16 19.25 18.13 -7.37
C GLU A 16 18.95 16.90 -8.24
N GLU A 17 19.48 15.73 -7.88
CA GLU A 17 19.21 14.45 -8.55
C GLU A 17 17.82 13.89 -8.25
N ALA A 18 17.14 14.40 -7.21
CA ALA A 18 15.80 13.99 -6.86
C ALA A 18 14.80 14.41 -7.94
N TYR A 19 13.88 13.51 -8.27
CA TYR A 19 12.81 13.77 -9.22
C TYR A 19 11.91 14.89 -8.72
N LYS A 20 11.60 15.84 -9.59
CA LYS A 20 10.75 16.99 -9.27
C LYS A 20 9.28 16.60 -9.25
N GLY A 21 8.66 16.67 -8.09
CA GLY A 21 7.30 16.19 -7.91
C GLY A 21 6.75 16.35 -6.51
N TYR A 22 5.49 15.94 -6.36
CA TYR A 22 4.71 16.01 -5.14
C TYR A 22 4.47 14.62 -4.56
N VAL A 23 4.49 14.50 -3.23
CA VAL A 23 4.31 13.22 -2.53
C VAL A 23 2.93 13.17 -1.89
N LEU A 24 2.10 12.20 -2.30
CA LEU A 24 0.80 11.90 -1.71
C LEU A 24 0.95 10.76 -0.71
N PHE A 25 0.41 10.93 0.50
CA PHE A 25 0.35 9.87 1.49
C PHE A 25 -0.76 10.10 2.52
N SER A 26 -1.16 9.04 3.23
CA SER A 26 -2.15 9.09 4.32
C SER A 26 -1.59 8.36 5.55
N PRO A 27 -1.43 9.03 6.71
CA PRO A 27 -1.06 8.36 7.96
C PRO A 27 -2.16 7.38 8.40
N LEU A 28 -1.76 6.17 8.80
CA LEU A 28 -2.68 5.11 9.18
C LEU A 28 -3.51 5.51 10.41
N GLY A 29 -4.83 5.40 10.30
CA GLY A 29 -5.77 5.83 11.33
C GLY A 29 -6.16 7.31 11.25
N SER A 30 -5.61 8.08 10.31
CA SER A 30 -5.95 9.50 10.14
C SER A 30 -7.24 9.73 9.32
N ASN A 31 -7.77 10.94 9.42
CA ASN A 31 -8.83 11.46 8.56
C ASN A 31 -8.30 12.26 7.35
N TYR A 32 -6.99 12.28 7.13
CA TYR A 32 -6.36 13.14 6.14
C TYR A 32 -5.44 12.40 5.18
N ALA A 33 -5.51 12.78 3.90
CA ALA A 33 -4.44 12.58 2.93
C ALA A 33 -3.68 13.90 2.74
N ASN A 34 -2.37 13.83 2.64
CA ASN A 34 -1.49 15.00 2.52
C ASN A 34 -0.73 14.94 1.21
N LEU A 35 -0.61 16.10 0.57
CA LEU A 35 0.27 16.31 -0.57
C LEU A 35 1.44 17.19 -0.14
N LEU A 36 2.66 16.69 -0.32
CA LEU A 36 3.90 17.42 0.01
C LEU A 36 4.58 17.95 -1.24
N ASP A 37 5.25 19.08 -1.10
CA ASP A 37 6.26 19.53 -2.06
C ASP A 37 7.63 18.89 -1.85
N GLU A 38 8.58 19.29 -2.69
CA GLU A 38 9.97 18.84 -2.64
C GLU A 38 10.73 19.27 -1.36
N ASN A 39 10.22 20.28 -0.65
CA ASN A 39 10.76 20.77 0.61
C ASN A 39 10.16 20.03 1.83
N GLY A 40 9.17 19.17 1.60
CA GLY A 40 8.45 18.44 2.64
C GLY A 40 7.31 19.25 3.28
N ASP A 41 6.92 20.37 2.67
CA ASP A 41 5.81 21.20 3.10
C ASP A 41 4.49 20.62 2.61
N VAL A 42 3.48 20.56 3.50
CA VAL A 42 2.11 20.31 3.07
C VAL A 42 1.65 21.49 2.21
N ILE A 43 1.25 21.17 0.99
CA ILE A 43 0.72 22.13 0.00
C ILE A 43 -0.74 21.87 -0.35
N HIS A 44 -1.26 20.70 -0.03
CA HIS A 44 -2.68 20.37 -0.16
C HIS A 44 -3.05 19.25 0.81
N ARG A 45 -4.32 19.20 1.23
CA ARG A 45 -4.81 18.22 2.19
C ARG A 45 -6.28 17.92 1.96
N TRP A 46 -6.61 16.63 1.80
CA TRP A 46 -7.99 16.15 1.79
C TRP A 46 -8.40 15.69 3.18
N HIS A 47 -9.69 15.80 3.48
CA HIS A 47 -10.28 15.34 4.73
C HIS A 47 -11.51 14.45 4.48
N CYS A 48 -11.63 13.35 5.21
CA CYS A 48 -12.86 12.55 5.25
C CYS A 48 -13.16 12.14 6.70
N GLU A 49 -14.38 12.42 7.17
CA GLU A 49 -14.82 12.05 8.52
C GLU A 49 -14.73 10.54 8.79
N GLU A 50 -14.94 9.73 7.74
CA GLU A 50 -14.83 8.27 7.80
C GLU A 50 -13.39 7.75 7.73
N GLY A 51 -12.41 8.66 7.69
CA GLY A 51 -11.00 8.32 7.59
C GLY A 51 -10.49 8.23 6.16
N ILE A 52 -9.17 8.36 6.01
CA ILE A 52 -8.48 8.10 4.74
C ILE A 52 -7.30 7.16 5.03
N VAL A 53 -7.39 5.93 4.56
CA VAL A 53 -6.37 4.89 4.78
C VAL A 53 -5.36 4.85 3.63
N TYR A 54 -5.87 4.92 2.40
CA TYR A 54 -5.07 4.87 1.18
C TYR A 54 -5.77 5.61 0.05
N GLY A 55 -5.05 6.43 -0.71
CA GLY A 55 -5.61 7.18 -1.82
C GLY A 55 -4.67 7.30 -3.01
N LYS A 56 -5.27 7.44 -4.20
CA LYS A 56 -4.59 7.72 -5.48
C LYS A 56 -5.28 8.92 -6.14
N LEU A 57 -4.50 9.80 -6.76
CA LEU A 57 -5.05 10.87 -7.60
C LEU A 57 -5.60 10.30 -8.91
N LEU A 58 -6.75 10.80 -9.33
CA LEU A 58 -7.36 10.55 -10.64
C LEU A 58 -7.04 11.69 -11.61
N ASP A 59 -7.12 11.43 -12.91
CA ASP A 59 -6.85 12.41 -13.98
C ASP A 59 -7.74 13.66 -13.92
N ASN A 60 -8.94 13.51 -13.33
CA ASN A 60 -9.86 14.63 -13.11
C ASN A 60 -9.37 15.59 -12.00
N GLY A 61 -8.41 15.18 -11.17
CA GLY A 61 -7.85 15.93 -10.05
C GLY A 61 -8.43 15.55 -8.68
N ASN A 62 -9.37 14.61 -8.67
CA ASN A 62 -9.97 14.09 -7.45
C ASN A 62 -9.08 13.04 -6.80
N LEU A 63 -9.28 12.82 -5.50
CA LEU A 63 -8.66 11.74 -4.74
C LEU A 63 -9.65 10.57 -4.65
N LEU A 64 -9.30 9.42 -5.23
CA LEU A 64 -10.01 8.17 -4.95
C LEU A 64 -9.33 7.50 -3.76
N CYS A 65 -10.08 7.22 -2.70
CA CYS A 65 -9.49 6.69 -1.48
C CYS A 65 -10.38 5.74 -0.70
N ARG A 66 -9.74 4.87 0.07
CA ARG A 66 -10.34 3.93 1.01
C ARG A 66 -10.57 4.58 2.38
N THR A 67 -11.72 4.30 2.98
CA THR A 67 -12.06 4.73 4.34
C THR A 67 -11.57 3.74 5.40
N LYS A 68 -11.74 4.10 6.69
CA LYS A 68 -11.40 3.20 7.81
C LYS A 68 -12.20 1.90 7.78
N ALA A 69 -11.63 0.88 8.42
CA ALA A 69 -12.23 -0.45 8.54
C ALA A 69 -13.59 -0.41 9.27
N PRO A 70 -14.54 -1.29 8.90
CA PRO A 70 -15.79 -1.40 9.62
C PRO A 70 -15.55 -1.99 11.01
N THR A 71 -16.34 -1.56 12.00
CA THR A 71 -16.24 -2.05 13.39
C THR A 71 -17.37 -3.02 13.76
N ASP A 72 -18.36 -3.16 12.89
CA ASP A 72 -19.61 -3.88 13.10
C ASP A 72 -19.77 -5.10 12.18
N VAL A 73 -18.74 -5.45 11.40
CA VAL A 73 -18.72 -6.62 10.50
C VAL A 73 -17.75 -7.68 11.04
N PRO A 74 -18.25 -8.74 11.72
CA PRO A 74 -17.39 -9.70 12.42
C PRO A 74 -16.35 -10.40 11.55
N ALA A 75 -16.70 -10.72 10.30
CA ALA A 75 -15.81 -11.45 9.38
C ALA A 75 -14.47 -10.70 9.18
N VAL A 76 -14.53 -9.39 9.02
CA VAL A 76 -13.39 -8.52 8.68
C VAL A 76 -12.95 -7.61 9.83
N TYR A 77 -13.55 -7.79 11.02
CA TYR A 77 -13.22 -7.01 12.21
C TYR A 77 -11.75 -7.22 12.61
N ARG A 78 -11.00 -6.10 12.66
CA ARG A 78 -9.55 -6.07 12.94
C ARG A 78 -8.71 -6.93 12.00
N VAL A 79 -9.20 -7.21 10.79
CA VAL A 79 -8.38 -7.80 9.72
C VAL A 79 -7.53 -6.71 9.09
N GLY A 80 -6.25 -7.01 8.88
CA GLY A 80 -5.33 -6.11 8.20
C GLY A 80 -5.88 -5.62 6.87
N GLY A 81 -5.86 -4.30 6.67
CA GLY A 81 -6.24 -3.71 5.40
C GLY A 81 -7.73 -3.69 5.06
N SER A 82 -8.66 -3.99 5.97
CA SER A 82 -10.11 -3.79 5.74
C SER A 82 -10.51 -2.32 5.52
N SER A 83 -11.60 -2.08 4.79
CA SER A 83 -12.25 -0.77 4.61
C SER A 83 -13.76 -0.88 4.52
N SER A 84 -14.47 0.16 4.96
CA SER A 84 -15.93 0.22 4.87
C SER A 84 -16.40 0.63 3.47
N ALA A 85 -15.64 1.52 2.82
CA ALA A 85 -16.00 2.11 1.54
C ALA A 85 -14.77 2.57 0.74
N ILE A 86 -15.00 2.84 -0.55
CA ILE A 86 -14.18 3.73 -1.37
C ILE A 86 -14.98 5.00 -1.65
N VAL A 87 -14.33 6.15 -1.52
CA VAL A 87 -14.90 7.46 -1.83
C VAL A 87 -14.01 8.20 -2.82
N GLU A 88 -14.62 8.97 -3.71
CA GLU A 88 -13.94 9.95 -4.54
C GLU A 88 -14.20 11.33 -3.96
N LEU A 89 -13.12 12.03 -3.60
CA LEU A 89 -13.15 13.38 -3.03
C LEU A 89 -12.69 14.38 -4.08
N ASP A 90 -13.45 15.45 -4.27
CA ASP A 90 -12.97 16.61 -5.01
C ASP A 90 -11.86 17.36 -4.22
N PRO A 91 -11.17 18.35 -4.83
CA PRO A 91 -10.13 19.13 -4.16
C PRO A 91 -10.59 19.85 -2.88
N GLU A 92 -11.89 20.09 -2.72
CA GLU A 92 -12.50 20.69 -1.55
C GLU A 92 -12.95 19.67 -0.50
N SER A 93 -12.63 18.39 -0.70
CA SER A 93 -13.00 17.26 0.15
C SER A 93 -14.49 16.92 0.17
N ASN A 94 -15.27 17.33 -0.84
CA ASN A 94 -16.63 16.85 -1.01
C ASN A 94 -16.61 15.45 -1.63
N ILE A 95 -17.42 14.54 -1.09
CA ILE A 95 -17.64 13.22 -1.69
C ILE A 95 -18.46 13.41 -2.97
N VAL A 96 -17.86 13.14 -4.12
CA VAL A 96 -18.52 13.21 -5.44
C VAL A 96 -18.92 11.83 -5.98
N TRP A 97 -18.32 10.77 -5.45
CA TRP A 97 -18.69 9.39 -5.73
C TRP A 97 -18.37 8.50 -4.52
N ARG A 98 -19.14 7.42 -4.35
CA ARG A 98 -18.98 6.48 -3.23
C ARG A 98 -19.41 5.08 -3.64
N TYR A 99 -18.69 4.09 -3.11
CA TYR A 99 -19.08 2.69 -3.13
C TYR A 99 -18.87 2.05 -1.74
N ASP A 100 -19.95 1.51 -1.18
CA ASP A 100 -19.98 0.86 0.13
C ASP A 100 -19.93 -0.67 -0.02
N ASP A 101 -18.88 -1.28 0.53
CA ASP A 101 -18.80 -2.73 0.68
C ASP A 101 -17.79 -3.04 1.79
N PRO A 102 -18.21 -3.60 2.94
CA PRO A 102 -17.31 -3.84 4.06
C PRO A 102 -16.26 -4.93 3.77
N MET A 103 -16.39 -5.67 2.66
CA MET A 103 -15.40 -6.67 2.26
C MET A 103 -14.23 -6.05 1.49
N LEU A 104 -14.25 -4.75 1.19
CA LEU A 104 -13.12 -4.05 0.58
C LEU A 104 -11.85 -4.19 1.43
N HIS A 105 -10.73 -4.48 0.77
CA HIS A 105 -9.44 -4.47 1.44
C HIS A 105 -8.29 -4.10 0.51
N HIS A 106 -7.22 -3.59 1.12
CA HIS A 106 -5.93 -3.23 0.52
C HIS A 106 -5.93 -2.27 -0.68
N ASP A 107 -6.50 -2.62 -1.82
CA ASP A 107 -6.22 -1.94 -3.08
C ASP A 107 -7.43 -1.80 -4.02
N PHE A 108 -7.29 -0.88 -4.98
CA PHE A 108 -8.27 -0.57 -6.01
C PHE A 108 -7.57 0.08 -7.21
N GLN A 109 -8.23 0.00 -8.36
CA GLN A 109 -7.75 0.63 -9.59
C GLN A 109 -8.94 1.18 -10.40
N ARG A 110 -8.99 2.50 -10.57
CA ARG A 110 -9.89 3.13 -11.56
C ARG A 110 -9.32 2.87 -12.95
N LEU A 111 -10.16 2.38 -13.86
CA LEU A 111 -9.83 2.10 -15.25
C LEU A 111 -10.16 3.31 -16.13
N GLU A 112 -9.53 3.38 -17.30
CA GLU A 112 -9.75 4.47 -18.28
C GLU A 112 -11.20 4.57 -18.77
N ASN A 113 -11.95 3.45 -18.74
CA ASN A 113 -13.35 3.40 -19.14
C ASN A 113 -14.32 3.85 -18.03
N GLY A 114 -13.81 4.32 -16.88
CA GLY A 114 -14.62 4.77 -15.74
C GLY A 114 -14.92 3.69 -14.70
N ASN A 115 -14.79 2.40 -15.06
CA ASN A 115 -15.00 1.28 -14.14
C ASN A 115 -13.93 1.24 -13.05
N THR A 116 -14.25 0.63 -11.91
CA THR A 116 -13.31 0.42 -10.81
C THR A 116 -13.08 -1.05 -10.57
N LEU A 117 -11.81 -1.47 -10.54
CA LEU A 117 -11.40 -2.75 -10.01
C LEU A 117 -11.17 -2.63 -8.50
N LEU A 118 -11.66 -3.61 -7.77
CA LEU A 118 -11.67 -3.68 -6.32
C LEU A 118 -11.04 -5.00 -5.89
N LEU A 119 -10.25 -4.95 -4.83
CA LEU A 119 -9.83 -6.14 -4.11
C LEU A 119 -10.75 -6.30 -2.88
N LEU A 120 -11.39 -7.48 -2.78
CA LEU A 120 -12.36 -7.81 -1.74
C LEU A 120 -11.99 -9.12 -1.06
N PHE A 121 -12.31 -9.22 0.22
CA PHE A 121 -12.38 -10.48 0.92
C PHE A 121 -13.57 -11.30 0.43
N GLU A 122 -13.42 -12.63 0.40
CA GLU A 122 -14.52 -13.58 0.24
C GLU A 122 -14.54 -14.60 1.38
N ASN A 123 -15.72 -15.04 1.82
CA ASN A 123 -15.81 -16.12 2.80
C ASN A 123 -15.61 -17.46 2.09
N LEU A 124 -14.53 -18.17 2.41
CA LEU A 124 -14.28 -19.48 1.82
C LEU A 124 -15.20 -20.54 2.44
N PRO A 125 -15.82 -21.40 1.60
CA PRO A 125 -16.54 -22.56 2.10
C PRO A 125 -15.62 -23.46 2.95
N HIS A 126 -16.19 -24.10 3.98
CA HIS A 126 -15.44 -24.99 4.87
C HIS A 126 -14.71 -26.12 4.12
N GLU A 127 -15.29 -26.60 3.02
CA GLU A 127 -14.70 -27.63 2.15
C GLU A 127 -13.39 -27.16 1.50
N ILE A 128 -13.28 -25.87 1.18
CA ILE A 128 -12.07 -25.26 0.64
C ILE A 128 -11.09 -24.99 1.78
N SER A 129 -11.53 -24.33 2.86
CA SER A 129 -10.64 -23.94 3.97
C SER A 129 -10.02 -25.14 4.70
N ALA A 130 -10.68 -26.30 4.69
CA ALA A 130 -10.15 -27.55 5.24
C ALA A 130 -8.99 -28.14 4.42
N GLN A 131 -8.86 -27.78 3.15
CA GLN A 131 -7.79 -28.24 2.27
C GLN A 131 -6.56 -27.32 2.28
N VAL A 132 -6.73 -26.06 2.68
CA VAL A 132 -5.65 -25.07 2.75
C VAL A 132 -4.55 -25.53 3.71
N GLN A 133 -3.30 -25.51 3.25
CA GLN A 133 -2.13 -25.95 4.02
C GLN A 133 -1.41 -24.79 4.71
N GLY A 134 -0.60 -25.10 5.72
CA GLY A 134 0.26 -24.12 6.41
C GLY A 134 -0.46 -23.31 7.48
N GLY A 135 0.19 -22.24 7.95
CA GLY A 135 -0.28 -21.41 9.06
C GLY A 135 -0.49 -22.15 10.39
N HIS A 136 -0.92 -21.42 11.41
CA HIS A 136 -1.27 -21.98 12.72
C HIS A 136 -2.66 -21.57 13.20
N ASN A 137 -3.21 -22.33 14.13
CA ASN A 137 -4.52 -22.07 14.75
C ASN A 137 -4.42 -21.28 16.07
N GLU A 138 -3.21 -20.91 16.49
CA GLU A 138 -3.06 -20.03 17.65
C GLU A 138 -3.64 -18.65 17.36
N GLN A 139 -4.37 -18.08 18.32
CA GLN A 139 -4.87 -16.71 18.22
C GLN A 139 -3.70 -15.75 18.26
N ASP A 140 -3.59 -14.90 17.24
CA ASP A 140 -2.70 -13.75 17.27
C ASP A 140 -3.25 -12.72 18.27
N LYS A 141 -2.34 -12.16 19.08
CA LYS A 141 -2.64 -11.18 20.12
C LYS A 141 -2.47 -9.74 19.64
N THR A 142 -1.95 -9.55 18.43
CA THR A 142 -1.54 -8.27 17.86
C THR A 142 -2.27 -7.94 16.56
N PHE A 143 -2.27 -8.85 15.58
CA PHE A 143 -2.99 -8.70 14.32
C PHE A 143 -4.18 -9.66 14.26
N ASP A 144 -5.19 -9.35 13.45
CA ASP A 144 -6.34 -10.23 13.19
C ASP A 144 -7.12 -10.72 14.42
N ILE A 145 -7.19 -9.87 15.46
CA ILE A 145 -7.87 -10.19 16.72
C ILE A 145 -9.37 -10.35 16.48
N GLY A 146 -9.84 -11.60 16.40
CA GLY A 146 -11.24 -11.94 16.18
C GLY A 146 -11.43 -13.42 15.88
N THR A 147 -12.68 -13.87 15.90
CA THR A 147 -13.06 -15.20 15.43
C THR A 147 -14.00 -15.02 14.25
N SER A 148 -13.60 -15.48 13.06
CA SER A 148 -14.52 -15.67 11.94
C SER A 148 -14.92 -17.14 11.89
N GLU A 149 -16.18 -17.43 11.55
CA GLU A 149 -16.63 -18.79 11.27
C GLU A 149 -15.99 -19.36 9.99
N TYR A 150 -15.49 -18.47 9.13
CA TYR A 150 -14.94 -18.79 7.82
C TYR A 150 -13.52 -18.25 7.68
N MET A 151 -12.67 -19.00 7.00
CA MET A 151 -11.43 -18.47 6.45
C MET A 151 -11.77 -17.49 5.32
N LEU A 152 -11.05 -16.38 5.26
CA LEU A 152 -11.18 -15.40 4.19
C LEU A 152 -10.25 -15.76 3.02
N GLY A 153 -10.78 -15.65 1.81
CA GLY A 153 -10.03 -15.63 0.56
C GLY A 153 -10.10 -14.25 -0.07
N ASP A 154 -9.64 -14.18 -1.31
CA ASP A 154 -9.48 -12.94 -2.04
C ASP A 154 -10.29 -12.97 -3.34
N LEU A 155 -10.83 -11.83 -3.71
CA LEU A 155 -11.71 -11.65 -4.86
C LEU A 155 -11.36 -10.34 -5.56
N VAL A 156 -11.14 -10.39 -6.87
CA VAL A 156 -11.16 -9.17 -7.69
C VAL A 156 -12.57 -8.95 -8.21
N ARG A 157 -13.11 -7.74 -8.08
CA ARG A 157 -14.39 -7.35 -8.67
C ARG A 157 -14.21 -6.12 -9.54
N GLU A 158 -14.83 -6.14 -10.72
CA GLU A 158 -15.02 -4.94 -11.53
C GLU A 158 -16.44 -4.42 -11.35
N ILE A 159 -16.56 -3.13 -11.05
CA ILE A 159 -17.82 -2.39 -10.99
C ILE A 159 -17.83 -1.26 -12.02
N ASP A 160 -19.01 -0.91 -12.52
CA ASP A 160 -19.19 0.31 -13.31
C ASP A 160 -19.30 1.57 -12.42
N GLU A 161 -19.47 2.73 -13.05
CA GLU A 161 -19.58 4.03 -12.37
C GLU A 161 -20.80 4.12 -11.43
N ASP A 162 -21.85 3.32 -11.66
CA ASP A 162 -23.03 3.26 -10.80
C ASP A 162 -22.85 2.24 -9.64
N GLY A 163 -21.69 1.59 -9.54
CA GLY A 163 -21.39 0.60 -8.52
C GLY A 163 -21.94 -0.79 -8.82
N LYS A 164 -22.43 -1.04 -10.03
CA LYS A 164 -22.96 -2.35 -10.41
C LYS A 164 -21.82 -3.28 -10.80
N THR A 165 -21.81 -4.48 -10.22
CA THR A 165 -20.88 -5.54 -10.58
C THR A 165 -20.99 -5.91 -12.06
N ILE A 166 -19.85 -5.81 -12.75
CA ILE A 166 -19.66 -6.28 -14.13
C ILE A 166 -19.17 -7.72 -14.12
N LYS A 167 -18.11 -8.01 -13.36
CA LYS A 167 -17.52 -9.35 -13.26
C LYS A 167 -16.73 -9.50 -11.96
N GLU A 168 -16.62 -10.75 -11.53
CA GLU A 168 -15.91 -11.20 -10.34
C GLU A 168 -14.92 -12.32 -10.72
N TRP A 169 -13.77 -12.32 -10.04
CA TRP A 169 -12.71 -13.32 -10.18
C TRP A 169 -12.31 -13.80 -8.79
N PRO A 170 -12.97 -14.84 -8.26
CA PRO A 170 -12.54 -15.50 -7.03
C PRO A 170 -11.11 -16.01 -7.23
N ILE A 171 -10.19 -15.59 -6.37
CA ILE A 171 -8.79 -16.00 -6.50
C ILE A 171 -8.61 -17.44 -6.04
N SER A 172 -9.42 -17.87 -5.07
CA SER A 172 -9.37 -19.22 -4.50
C SER A 172 -9.46 -20.35 -5.54
N SER A 173 -10.19 -20.15 -6.63
CA SER A 173 -10.29 -21.15 -7.72
C SER A 173 -9.02 -21.32 -8.55
N ALA A 174 -8.11 -20.34 -8.52
CA ALA A 174 -6.87 -20.36 -9.28
C ALA A 174 -5.64 -20.78 -8.45
N LEU A 175 -5.83 -21.07 -7.16
CA LEU A 175 -4.75 -21.43 -6.22
C LEU A 175 -4.55 -22.95 -6.14
N SER A 176 -3.31 -23.36 -5.82
CA SER A 176 -2.97 -24.76 -5.49
C SER A 176 -2.80 -24.90 -3.98
N TYR A 177 -3.40 -25.94 -3.39
CA TYR A 177 -3.23 -26.22 -1.96
C TYR A 177 -1.80 -26.65 -1.59
N GLU A 178 -1.05 -27.19 -2.56
CA GLU A 178 0.32 -27.69 -2.38
C GLU A 178 1.37 -26.60 -2.58
N GLU A 179 1.09 -25.61 -3.44
CA GLU A 179 2.02 -24.53 -3.76
C GLU A 179 1.72 -23.24 -2.98
N ASP A 180 0.44 -22.89 -2.82
CA ASP A 180 -0.02 -21.68 -2.12
C ASP A 180 -0.21 -21.94 -0.62
N VAL A 181 0.87 -22.42 0.00
CA VAL A 181 0.91 -22.78 1.41
C VAL A 181 1.08 -21.53 2.26
N ILE A 182 0.21 -21.35 3.26
CA ILE A 182 0.32 -20.26 4.22
C ILE A 182 1.64 -20.39 4.98
N CYS A 183 2.37 -19.28 5.15
CA CYS A 183 3.53 -19.23 6.02
C CYS A 183 3.18 -19.80 7.40
N HIS A 184 3.96 -20.76 7.90
CA HIS A 184 3.67 -21.48 9.15
C HIS A 184 3.65 -20.59 10.41
N LEU A 185 4.15 -19.35 10.31
CA LEU A 185 4.11 -18.35 11.38
C LEU A 185 2.91 -17.39 11.28
N GLU A 186 2.13 -17.48 10.21
CA GLU A 186 0.90 -16.71 10.04
C GLU A 186 -0.29 -17.50 10.58
N ASN A 187 -1.33 -16.77 11.02
CA ASN A 187 -2.59 -17.39 11.41
C ASN A 187 -3.37 -17.88 10.18
N ARG A 188 -4.44 -18.64 10.40
CA ARG A 188 -5.28 -19.22 9.34
C ARG A 188 -6.59 -18.47 9.08
N ARG A 189 -6.67 -17.19 9.47
CA ARG A 189 -7.88 -16.37 9.23
C ARG A 189 -8.04 -16.04 7.75
N GLU A 190 -6.94 -15.85 7.04
CA GLU A 190 -6.90 -15.61 5.61
C GLU A 190 -6.08 -16.69 4.91
N TRP A 191 -6.44 -17.07 3.69
CA TRP A 191 -5.59 -17.95 2.89
C TRP A 191 -4.38 -17.17 2.35
N THR A 192 -4.60 -16.10 1.59
CA THR A 192 -3.48 -15.47 0.86
C THR A 192 -3.12 -14.07 1.34
N HIS A 193 -4.07 -13.36 1.97
CA HIS A 193 -3.92 -11.97 2.38
C HIS A 193 -3.48 -11.12 1.19
N GLY A 194 -4.36 -11.01 0.20
CA GLY A 194 -4.20 -10.17 -0.97
C GLY A 194 -3.98 -8.72 -0.53
N ASN A 195 -2.84 -8.15 -0.92
CA ASN A 195 -2.43 -6.83 -0.44
C ASN A 195 -2.14 -5.82 -1.55
N SER A 196 -2.32 -6.21 -2.81
CA SER A 196 -2.09 -5.33 -3.96
C SER A 196 -2.86 -5.79 -5.19
N LEU A 197 -3.33 -4.82 -5.96
CA LEU A 197 -3.97 -4.99 -7.26
C LEU A 197 -3.43 -3.93 -8.22
N ASN A 198 -2.67 -4.38 -9.22
CA ASN A 198 -2.18 -3.58 -10.32
C ASN A 198 -2.59 -4.23 -11.66
N ILE A 199 -2.34 -3.56 -12.78
CA ILE A 199 -2.71 -4.05 -14.11
C ILE A 199 -1.48 -4.09 -15.02
N THR A 200 -1.38 -5.14 -15.83
CA THR A 200 -0.36 -5.21 -16.88
C THR A 200 -0.75 -4.36 -18.10
N ASP A 201 0.18 -4.20 -19.05
CA ASP A 201 -0.09 -3.58 -20.35
C ASP A 201 -1.20 -4.27 -21.16
N LYS A 202 -1.47 -5.55 -20.87
CA LYS A 202 -2.55 -6.35 -21.47
C LYS A 202 -3.86 -6.29 -20.69
N GLY A 203 -3.88 -5.61 -19.54
CA GLY A 203 -5.04 -5.53 -18.67
C GLY A 203 -5.28 -6.77 -17.81
N ASP A 204 -4.28 -7.66 -17.69
CA ASP A 204 -4.28 -8.76 -16.72
C ASP A 204 -3.97 -8.22 -15.31
N PHE A 205 -4.36 -8.95 -14.27
CA PHE A 205 -4.20 -8.49 -12.89
C PHE A 205 -2.86 -8.92 -12.32
N LEU A 206 -2.06 -7.95 -11.87
CA LEU A 206 -0.87 -8.20 -11.08
C LEU A 206 -1.22 -8.13 -9.59
N LEU A 207 -1.15 -9.28 -8.92
CA LEU A 207 -1.60 -9.48 -7.55
C LEU A 207 -0.44 -9.83 -6.63
N SER A 208 -0.59 -9.50 -5.35
CA SER A 208 0.37 -9.86 -4.30
C SER A 208 -0.35 -10.48 -3.12
N PHE A 209 0.21 -11.60 -2.65
CA PHE A 209 -0.30 -12.43 -1.58
C PHE A 209 0.74 -12.50 -0.48
N ARG A 210 0.46 -11.81 0.64
CA ARG A 210 1.40 -11.65 1.74
C ARG A 210 1.68 -13.00 2.41
N SER A 211 0.62 -13.74 2.76
CA SER A 211 0.72 -14.92 3.61
C SER A 211 1.37 -16.12 2.92
N THR A 212 1.37 -16.16 1.59
CA THR A 212 2.06 -17.19 0.79
C THR A 212 3.38 -16.68 0.19
N SER A 213 3.77 -15.44 0.50
CA SER A 213 4.97 -14.76 -0.03
C SER A 213 5.09 -14.87 -1.56
N THR A 214 3.98 -14.63 -2.26
CA THR A 214 3.88 -14.85 -3.71
C THR A 214 3.21 -13.67 -4.41
N ILE A 215 3.74 -13.27 -5.55
CA ILE A 215 3.09 -12.39 -6.53
C ILE A 215 2.70 -13.20 -7.77
N GLY A 216 1.71 -12.74 -8.52
CA GLY A 216 1.31 -13.41 -9.75
C GLY A 216 0.54 -12.52 -10.72
N ILE A 217 0.57 -12.91 -11.99
CA ILE A 217 -0.26 -12.32 -13.04
C ILE A 217 -1.44 -13.26 -13.27
N LEU A 218 -2.64 -12.83 -12.92
CA LEU A 218 -3.89 -13.53 -13.20
C LEU A 218 -4.48 -13.04 -14.53
N GLY A 219 -4.71 -13.97 -15.46
CA GLY A 219 -5.32 -13.65 -16.74
C GLY A 219 -6.76 -13.18 -16.58
N ARG A 220 -7.10 -11.98 -17.07
CA ARG A 220 -8.45 -11.40 -16.89
C ARG A 220 -9.55 -12.23 -17.59
N ASP A 221 -9.22 -12.83 -18.73
CA ASP A 221 -10.16 -13.65 -19.48
C ASP A 221 -10.22 -15.08 -18.97
N SER A 222 -9.07 -15.69 -18.68
CA SER A 222 -8.98 -17.08 -18.24
C SER A 222 -9.39 -17.29 -16.79
N GLY A 223 -9.13 -16.31 -15.91
CA GLY A 223 -9.26 -16.49 -14.46
C GLY A 223 -8.17 -17.38 -13.87
N GLU A 224 -7.07 -17.61 -14.59
CA GLU A 224 -5.96 -18.50 -14.20
C GLU A 224 -4.65 -17.72 -14.08
N PHE A 225 -3.74 -18.16 -13.22
CA PHE A 225 -2.40 -17.56 -13.15
C PHE A 225 -1.60 -17.87 -14.41
N LEU A 226 -1.15 -16.82 -15.10
CA LEU A 226 -0.26 -16.90 -16.24
C LEU A 226 1.20 -16.99 -15.81
N TRP A 227 1.51 -16.46 -14.62
CA TRP A 227 2.84 -16.44 -14.03
C TRP A 227 2.72 -16.24 -12.51
N LYS A 228 3.64 -16.84 -11.75
CA LYS A 228 3.78 -16.66 -10.29
C LYS A 228 5.24 -16.63 -9.91
N PHE A 229 5.55 -15.88 -8.86
CA PHE A 229 6.91 -15.75 -8.32
C PHE A 229 6.86 -15.50 -6.81
N GLY A 230 7.81 -16.07 -6.07
CA GLY A 230 8.04 -15.66 -4.68
C GLY A 230 8.24 -16.78 -3.68
N SER A 231 7.72 -17.99 -3.95
CA SER A 231 7.89 -19.16 -3.09
C SER A 231 9.37 -19.43 -2.75
N GLY A 232 9.79 -19.03 -1.54
CA GLY A 232 11.17 -19.11 -1.04
C GLY A 232 12.14 -18.03 -1.53
N ARG A 233 11.68 -17.04 -2.32
CA ARG A 233 12.49 -15.92 -2.87
C ARG A 233 12.07 -14.56 -2.33
N LEU A 234 10.82 -14.42 -1.92
CA LEU A 234 10.22 -13.23 -1.29
C LEU A 234 9.82 -13.55 0.16
N GLY A 235 9.62 -12.51 0.95
CA GLY A 235 9.03 -12.61 2.28
C GLY A 235 7.94 -11.56 2.49
N HIS A 236 6.67 -11.98 2.49
CA HIS A 236 5.52 -11.16 2.86
C HIS A 236 5.48 -9.80 2.11
N GLN A 237 5.85 -9.83 0.82
CA GLN A 237 6.04 -8.67 -0.04
C GLN A 237 4.76 -7.82 -0.22
N HIS A 238 4.96 -6.58 -0.69
CA HIS A 238 3.88 -5.64 -1.00
C HIS A 238 4.14 -4.93 -2.34
N HIS A 239 3.04 -4.42 -2.90
CA HIS A 239 3.01 -3.44 -4.00
C HIS A 239 3.86 -3.81 -5.24
N PRO A 240 3.61 -4.96 -5.89
CA PRO A 240 4.14 -5.19 -7.22
C PRO A 240 3.52 -4.20 -8.22
N THR A 241 4.36 -3.55 -9.01
CA THR A 241 3.97 -2.65 -10.10
C THR A 241 4.53 -3.16 -11.42
N PHE A 242 3.72 -3.13 -12.47
CA PHE A 242 4.15 -3.49 -13.82
C PHE A 242 4.81 -2.27 -14.46
N LEU A 243 6.05 -2.43 -14.94
CA LEU A 243 6.83 -1.34 -15.53
C LEU A 243 6.68 -1.31 -17.05
N ASP A 244 6.91 -0.15 -17.67
CA ASP A 244 6.84 0.04 -19.12
C ASP A 244 7.77 -0.90 -19.93
N ASN A 245 8.85 -1.37 -19.31
CA ASN A 245 9.79 -2.31 -19.92
C ASN A 245 9.33 -3.78 -19.82
N GLY A 246 8.16 -4.05 -19.22
CA GLY A 246 7.61 -5.37 -18.99
C GLY A 246 8.13 -6.09 -17.75
N ASN A 247 9.02 -5.46 -16.97
CA ASN A 247 9.47 -5.99 -15.68
C ASN A 247 8.46 -5.65 -14.57
N ILE A 248 8.64 -6.28 -13.41
CA ILE A 248 7.83 -6.05 -12.22
C ILE A 248 8.74 -5.52 -11.11
N LEU A 249 8.41 -4.35 -10.56
CA LEU A 249 9.04 -3.81 -9.35
C LEU A 249 8.23 -4.24 -8.14
N VAL A 250 8.86 -4.75 -7.09
CA VAL A 250 8.16 -5.15 -5.86
C VAL A 250 8.92 -4.70 -4.61
N PHE A 251 8.18 -4.35 -3.56
CA PHE A 251 8.75 -4.15 -2.23
C PHE A 251 8.74 -5.51 -1.51
N ASP A 252 9.91 -6.13 -1.39
CA ASP A 252 10.10 -7.39 -0.66
C ASP A 252 10.32 -7.05 0.82
N ASN A 253 9.31 -7.23 1.66
CA ASN A 253 9.39 -6.91 3.09
C ASN A 253 10.42 -7.77 3.82
N GLY A 254 10.64 -9.00 3.33
CA GLY A 254 11.62 -9.94 3.83
C GLY A 254 11.30 -10.56 5.18
N ALA A 255 10.06 -10.42 5.68
CA ALA A 255 9.63 -11.06 6.92
C ALA A 255 9.60 -12.58 6.78
N HIS A 256 10.04 -13.28 7.82
CA HIS A 256 10.08 -14.74 7.90
C HIS A 256 10.92 -15.40 6.80
N THR A 257 11.94 -14.71 6.31
CA THR A 257 12.86 -15.26 5.30
C THR A 257 13.98 -16.05 5.95
N LYS A 258 14.74 -16.83 5.17
CA LYS A 258 15.89 -17.57 5.68
C LYS A 258 17.06 -16.61 5.88
N GLY A 259 17.40 -16.32 7.14
CA GLY A 259 18.55 -15.49 7.49
C GLY A 259 18.14 -14.32 8.34
N LEU A 260 18.79 -13.18 8.14
CA LEU A 260 18.41 -11.93 8.77
C LEU A 260 17.24 -11.32 8.00
N ASP A 261 16.11 -11.09 8.68
CA ASP A 261 15.00 -10.33 8.09
C ASP A 261 15.46 -8.90 7.77
N HIS A 262 15.23 -8.48 6.54
CA HIS A 262 15.51 -7.13 6.03
C HIS A 262 14.63 -6.89 4.80
N SER A 263 14.35 -5.63 4.49
CA SER A 263 13.56 -5.29 3.31
C SER A 263 14.43 -4.99 2.12
N ARG A 264 13.85 -5.16 0.92
CA ARG A 264 14.48 -4.90 -0.35
C ARG A 264 13.46 -4.37 -1.33
N VAL A 265 13.93 -3.66 -2.35
CA VAL A 265 13.12 -3.41 -3.55
C VAL A 265 13.78 -4.11 -4.71
N ILE A 266 13.04 -4.96 -5.42
CA ILE A 266 13.59 -5.77 -6.52
C ILE A 266 12.80 -5.56 -7.81
N GLU A 267 13.52 -5.52 -8.93
CA GLU A 267 12.96 -5.52 -10.27
C GLU A 267 13.15 -6.91 -10.90
N ILE A 268 12.06 -7.56 -11.30
CA ILE A 268 12.04 -8.93 -11.80
C ILE A 268 11.62 -8.93 -13.27
N ASN A 269 12.31 -9.71 -14.10
CA ASN A 269 11.85 -10.02 -15.45
C ASN A 269 10.94 -11.26 -15.41
N PRO A 270 9.63 -11.14 -15.65
CA PRO A 270 8.70 -12.27 -15.54
C PRO A 270 8.85 -13.32 -16.65
N ASN A 271 9.67 -13.07 -17.69
CA ASN A 271 9.88 -14.05 -18.76
C ASN A 271 10.95 -15.11 -18.42
N ASN A 272 11.83 -14.83 -17.45
CA ASN A 272 12.94 -15.70 -17.09
C ASN A 272 13.25 -15.72 -15.57
N ASP A 273 12.44 -15.04 -14.77
CA ASP A 273 12.55 -14.90 -13.31
C ASP A 273 13.88 -14.32 -12.80
N GLU A 274 14.62 -13.62 -13.67
CA GLU A 274 15.86 -12.94 -13.29
C GLU A 274 15.55 -11.65 -12.52
N ILE A 275 16.34 -11.38 -11.49
CA ILE A 275 16.30 -10.11 -10.76
C ILE A 275 17.24 -9.14 -11.47
N MET A 276 16.67 -8.12 -12.09
CA MET A 276 17.36 -7.14 -12.93
C MET A 276 17.98 -6.01 -12.13
N TRP A 277 17.39 -5.70 -10.98
CA TRP A 277 17.86 -4.65 -10.07
C TRP A 277 17.42 -4.96 -8.64
N ILE A 278 18.25 -4.57 -7.67
CA ILE A 278 17.98 -4.70 -6.24
C ILE A 278 18.42 -3.41 -5.56
N TYR A 279 17.60 -2.92 -4.65
CA TYR A 279 18.00 -1.99 -3.61
C TYR A 279 17.89 -2.63 -2.23
N GLU A 280 18.98 -2.50 -1.49
CA GLU A 280 19.21 -2.91 -0.11
C GLU A 280 20.07 -1.82 0.55
N GLU A 281 19.94 -1.60 1.86
CA GLU A 281 20.91 -0.79 2.60
C GLU A 281 22.11 -1.64 3.05
N THR A 282 23.20 -0.97 3.45
CA THR A 282 24.40 -1.65 3.96
C THR A 282 24.79 -1.06 5.33
N PRO A 283 24.65 -1.84 6.43
CA PRO A 283 24.14 -3.21 6.49
C PRO A 283 22.63 -3.33 6.16
N PRO A 284 22.14 -4.50 5.68
CA PRO A 284 20.74 -4.69 5.30
C PRO A 284 19.71 -4.34 6.37
N ILE A 285 20.07 -4.47 7.64
CA ILE A 285 19.20 -4.16 8.79
C ILE A 285 18.81 -2.68 8.91
N ASP A 286 19.51 -1.79 8.22
CA ASP A 286 19.19 -0.36 8.26
C ASP A 286 17.90 -0.03 7.47
N PHE A 287 17.49 -0.93 6.57
CA PHE A 287 16.22 -0.87 5.84
C PHE A 287 15.35 -2.10 6.14
N TYR A 288 14.27 -1.89 6.92
CA TYR A 288 13.35 -2.97 7.26
C TYR A 288 11.95 -2.47 7.61
N SER A 289 10.99 -2.83 6.78
CA SER A 289 9.56 -2.73 7.04
C SER A 289 8.92 -4.12 6.96
N PHE A 290 8.56 -4.71 8.09
CA PHE A 290 8.03 -6.08 8.17
C PHE A 290 6.66 -6.28 7.48
N PHE A 291 5.96 -5.20 7.15
CA PHE A 291 4.65 -5.18 6.51
C PHE A 291 4.47 -3.88 5.72
N ILE A 292 3.33 -3.76 5.00
CA ILE A 292 2.93 -2.60 4.20
C ILE A 292 4.05 -2.14 3.26
N SER A 293 4.11 -0.85 2.89
CA SER A 293 5.15 -0.25 2.03
C SER A 293 4.81 -0.27 0.55
N SER A 294 5.51 0.59 -0.20
CA SER A 294 5.43 0.69 -1.65
C SER A 294 6.77 1.06 -2.26
N ALA A 295 6.95 0.72 -3.53
CA ALA A 295 7.99 1.25 -4.39
C ALA A 295 7.40 1.61 -5.75
N ASP A 296 7.78 2.78 -6.28
CA ASP A 296 7.37 3.30 -7.58
C ASP A 296 8.61 3.71 -8.38
N ARG A 297 8.73 3.22 -9.63
CA ARG A 297 9.75 3.72 -10.56
C ARG A 297 9.32 5.10 -11.09
N LEU A 298 10.20 6.08 -10.99
CA LEU A 298 9.97 7.44 -11.45
C LEU A 298 10.46 7.66 -12.89
N PRO A 299 9.93 8.67 -13.62
CA PRO A 299 10.30 8.93 -15.01
C PRO A 299 11.78 9.23 -15.28
N ASN A 300 12.53 9.74 -14.29
CA ASN A 300 13.98 9.95 -14.40
C ASN A 300 14.81 8.66 -14.16
N GLY A 301 14.15 7.53 -13.90
CA GLY A 301 14.79 6.23 -13.62
C GLY A 301 15.07 5.96 -12.15
N ASN A 302 14.87 6.93 -11.27
CA ASN A 302 14.98 6.78 -9.82
C ASN A 302 13.79 5.98 -9.27
N THR A 303 13.92 5.44 -8.06
CA THR A 303 12.85 4.71 -7.38
C THR A 303 12.43 5.47 -6.12
N PHE A 304 11.14 5.80 -6.02
CA PHE A 304 10.54 6.32 -4.79
C PHE A 304 10.07 5.16 -3.92
N ILE A 305 10.41 5.19 -2.63
CA ILE A 305 10.20 4.09 -1.70
C ILE A 305 9.51 4.63 -0.45
N CYS A 306 8.43 3.96 -0.05
CA CYS A 306 7.74 4.18 1.21
C CYS A 306 8.05 3.03 2.17
N GLU A 307 8.94 3.21 3.14
CA GLU A 307 9.13 2.29 4.27
C GLU A 307 7.99 2.50 5.27
N GLY A 308 6.87 1.81 5.04
CA GLY A 308 5.58 2.15 5.64
C GLY A 308 5.54 1.99 7.16
N ALA A 309 6.20 0.96 7.71
CA ALA A 309 6.16 0.67 9.14
C ALA A 309 6.85 1.75 9.99
N SER A 310 7.94 2.34 9.48
CA SER A 310 8.66 3.42 10.14
C SER A 310 8.07 4.80 9.81
N GLY A 311 7.38 4.93 8.67
CA GLY A 311 6.92 6.20 8.13
C GLY A 311 8.01 7.00 7.41
N ARG A 312 9.08 6.33 6.96
CA ARG A 312 10.16 6.92 6.17
C ARG A 312 9.82 6.83 4.68
N PHE A 313 9.96 7.94 3.97
CA PHE A 313 9.88 7.98 2.52
C PHE A 313 11.22 8.43 1.98
N PHE A 314 11.69 7.81 0.90
CA PHE A 314 12.96 8.19 0.31
C PHE A 314 13.00 7.87 -1.18
N GLU A 315 13.88 8.55 -1.88
CA GLU A 315 14.13 8.34 -3.30
C GLU A 315 15.58 7.93 -3.52
N VAL A 316 15.78 6.90 -4.34
CA VAL A 316 17.10 6.40 -4.69
C VAL A 316 17.35 6.48 -6.19
N THR A 317 18.59 6.77 -6.57
CA THR A 317 19.02 6.64 -7.96
C THR A 317 19.05 5.17 -8.39
N SER A 318 19.21 4.91 -9.70
CA SER A 318 19.41 3.54 -10.20
C SER A 318 20.66 2.84 -9.64
N LYS A 319 21.59 3.60 -9.05
CA LYS A 319 22.78 3.08 -8.35
C LYS A 319 22.54 2.83 -6.85
N GLY A 320 21.40 3.23 -6.32
CA GLY A 320 21.04 3.09 -4.90
C GLY A 320 21.42 4.30 -4.02
N ASP A 321 21.87 5.41 -4.60
CA ASP A 321 22.18 6.62 -3.82
C ASP A 321 20.88 7.31 -3.37
N VAL A 322 20.72 7.55 -2.06
CA VAL A 322 19.57 8.30 -1.52
C VAL A 322 19.70 9.78 -1.91
N VAL A 323 18.75 10.30 -2.67
CA VAL A 323 18.75 11.68 -3.20
C VAL A 323 17.64 12.55 -2.60
N TRP A 324 16.66 11.94 -1.94
CA TRP A 324 15.64 12.63 -1.17
C TRP A 324 15.18 11.72 -0.02
N GLU A 325 14.93 12.30 1.15
CA GLU A 325 14.45 11.54 2.32
C GLU A 325 13.57 12.40 3.20
N TYR A 326 12.44 11.84 3.62
CA TYR A 326 11.45 12.45 4.50
C TYR A 326 10.99 11.47 5.56
N MET A 327 10.82 11.97 6.78
CA MET A 327 10.30 11.19 7.91
C MET A 327 8.95 11.75 8.32
N ASN A 328 7.89 10.93 8.23
CA ASN A 328 6.52 11.34 8.51
C ASN A 328 6.36 11.93 9.94
N PRO A 329 6.02 13.22 10.08
CA PRO A 329 5.80 13.84 11.39
C PRO A 329 4.41 13.54 11.96
N PHE A 330 3.47 13.09 11.13
CA PHE A 330 2.08 12.91 11.51
C PHE A 330 1.85 11.55 12.17
N THR A 331 1.14 11.57 13.28
CA THR A 331 0.75 10.37 14.02
C THR A 331 -0.73 10.31 14.25
N SER A 332 -1.30 9.11 14.16
CA SER A 332 -2.70 8.84 14.45
C SER A 332 -2.83 7.52 15.21
N VAL A 333 -4.00 7.29 15.81
CA VAL A 333 -4.34 6.01 16.42
C VAL A 333 -5.13 5.19 15.41
N ASP A 334 -4.68 3.98 15.15
CA ASP A 334 -5.36 3.02 14.30
C ASP A 334 -6.03 1.92 15.15
N LEU A 335 -7.09 1.30 14.59
CA LEU A 335 -7.88 0.27 15.26
C LEU A 335 -7.06 -0.98 15.66
N ILE A 336 -6.02 -1.31 14.89
CA ILE A 336 -5.18 -2.49 15.12
C ILE A 336 -4.17 -2.22 16.24
N PHE A 337 -3.46 -1.11 16.18
CA PHE A 337 -2.36 -0.81 17.11
C PHE A 337 -2.78 -0.10 18.39
N ASP A 338 -3.93 0.58 18.40
CA ASP A 338 -4.50 1.30 19.55
C ASP A 338 -3.54 2.30 20.24
N HIS A 339 -2.51 2.74 19.52
CA HIS A 339 -1.47 3.65 19.98
C HIS A 339 -1.05 4.62 18.88
N PRO A 340 -0.60 5.85 19.23
CA PRO A 340 -0.11 6.82 18.25
C PRO A 340 1.08 6.27 17.45
N ASN A 341 0.92 6.19 16.13
CA ASN A 341 1.93 5.67 15.21
C ASN A 341 2.04 6.59 13.98
N SER A 342 3.17 6.57 13.28
CA SER A 342 3.39 7.33 12.03
C SER A 342 3.35 6.42 10.81
N ILE A 343 2.71 5.26 10.95
CA ILE A 343 2.65 4.23 9.92
C ILE A 343 1.92 4.79 8.71
N VAL A 344 2.38 4.42 7.51
CA VAL A 344 1.77 4.82 6.25
C VAL A 344 1.65 3.60 5.37
N PHE A 345 0.43 3.25 4.97
CA PHE A 345 0.18 2.07 4.15
C PHE A 345 1.01 2.10 2.87
N ARG A 346 0.90 3.21 2.12
CA ARG A 346 1.68 3.52 0.91
C ARG A 346 1.81 5.04 0.73
N ALA A 347 2.81 5.45 -0.03
CA ALA A 347 2.97 6.80 -0.54
C ALA A 347 3.33 6.76 -2.03
N HIS A 348 2.95 7.81 -2.76
CA HIS A 348 3.19 7.94 -4.20
C HIS A 348 3.80 9.30 -4.52
N LYS A 349 4.74 9.33 -5.47
CA LYS A 349 5.35 10.57 -5.96
C LYS A 349 4.94 10.84 -7.40
N TYR A 350 4.32 11.99 -7.62
CA TYR A 350 3.81 12.41 -8.93
C TYR A 350 4.67 13.56 -9.48
N GLY A 351 4.98 13.54 -10.77
CA GLY A 351 5.78 14.60 -11.40
C GLY A 351 5.12 15.97 -11.32
N ILE A 352 5.93 17.02 -11.14
CA ILE A 352 5.44 18.42 -11.02
C ILE A 352 4.65 18.88 -12.25
N ASP A 353 4.99 18.33 -13.42
CA ASP A 353 4.33 18.63 -14.69
C ASP A 353 3.00 17.89 -14.88
N ASN A 354 2.60 17.02 -13.94
CA ASN A 354 1.34 16.31 -14.04
C ASN A 354 0.16 17.31 -14.12
N PRO A 355 -0.67 17.27 -15.19
CA PRO A 355 -1.75 18.23 -15.41
C PRO A 355 -2.76 18.33 -14.27
N ILE A 356 -2.91 17.29 -13.44
CA ILE A 356 -3.78 17.26 -12.26
C ILE A 356 -3.50 18.46 -11.34
N PHE A 357 -2.22 18.80 -11.15
CA PHE A 357 -1.81 19.86 -10.21
C PHE A 357 -2.23 21.26 -10.64
N LYS A 358 -2.57 21.48 -11.92
CA LYS A 358 -3.15 22.75 -12.39
C LYS A 358 -4.58 22.98 -11.89
N LYS A 359 -5.22 21.94 -11.36
CA LYS A 359 -6.60 21.96 -10.86
C LYS A 359 -6.66 22.15 -9.34
N LEU A 360 -5.51 22.09 -8.65
CA LEU A 360 -5.42 22.21 -7.21
C LEU A 360 -4.87 23.60 -6.84
N ASP A 361 -5.35 24.16 -5.73
CA ASP A 361 -4.66 25.26 -5.07
C ASP A 361 -3.57 24.67 -4.16
N LEU A 362 -2.32 24.89 -4.57
CA LEU A 362 -1.12 24.34 -3.95
C LEU A 362 -0.36 25.36 -3.11
N ASN A 363 -1.02 26.42 -2.63
CA ASN A 363 -0.37 27.44 -1.81
C ASN A 363 0.03 26.89 -0.41
N PRO A 364 1.33 26.75 -0.09
CA PRO A 364 1.78 26.26 1.22
C PRO A 364 1.37 27.18 2.38
N ASP A 365 1.13 28.47 2.14
CA ASP A 365 0.73 29.41 3.19
C ASP A 365 -0.61 29.02 3.84
N LYS A 366 -1.47 28.28 3.12
CA LYS A 366 -2.72 27.72 3.67
C LYS A 366 -2.49 26.70 4.78
N TYR A 367 -1.31 26.09 4.80
CA TYR A 367 -0.92 25.04 5.74
C TYR A 367 0.28 25.45 6.61
N GLN A 368 0.60 26.75 6.63
CA GLN A 368 1.77 27.29 7.34
C GLN A 368 1.82 26.86 8.81
N ASP A 369 0.68 26.83 9.51
CA ASP A 369 0.61 26.39 10.89
C ASP A 369 1.07 24.94 11.07
N ILE A 370 0.70 24.04 10.16
CA ILE A 370 1.11 22.63 10.19
C ILE A 370 2.58 22.50 9.82
N ASN A 371 3.00 23.18 8.74
CA ASN A 371 4.38 23.13 8.25
C ASN A 371 5.37 23.64 9.32
N ASN A 372 5.01 24.68 10.05
CA ASN A 372 5.82 25.24 11.13
C ASN A 372 6.07 24.28 12.31
N LEU A 373 5.23 23.25 12.51
CA LEU A 373 5.37 22.32 13.64
C LEU A 373 6.55 21.34 13.47
N TYR A 374 6.97 21.06 12.25
CA TYR A 374 8.03 20.07 11.96
C TYR A 374 9.15 20.58 11.05
N ASN A 375 9.06 21.82 10.54
CA ASN A 375 10.08 22.42 9.69
C ASN A 375 11.37 22.82 10.42
N LYS A 376 12.42 22.96 9.59
CA LYS A 376 13.86 22.94 9.96
C LYS A 376 14.33 24.03 10.94
N ASP A 377 13.60 25.12 11.13
CA ASP A 377 14.05 26.28 11.92
C ASP A 377 13.61 26.25 13.40
N ASN A 378 12.76 25.30 13.81
CA ASN A 378 12.36 25.14 15.20
C ASN A 378 13.29 24.14 15.92
N ALA A 379 13.92 24.60 17.00
CA ALA A 379 14.80 23.80 17.88
C ALA A 379 14.09 22.58 18.53
N THR A 380 12.78 22.46 18.34
CA THR A 380 11.94 21.32 18.69
C THR A 380 11.20 20.86 17.44
N ARG A 381 11.74 19.83 16.74
CA ARG A 381 11.00 19.10 15.71
C ARG A 381 9.98 18.21 16.41
N ASN A 382 8.70 18.58 16.38
CA ASN A 382 7.67 17.87 17.13
C ASN A 382 6.86 16.97 16.20
N THR A 383 6.56 15.75 16.66
CA THR A 383 5.53 14.91 16.05
C THR A 383 4.15 15.54 16.24
N ILE A 384 3.34 15.49 15.18
CA ILE A 384 1.99 16.05 15.15
C ILE A 384 0.98 14.93 15.34
N PHE A 385 0.16 15.02 16.37
CA PHE A 385 -0.97 14.13 16.54
C PHE A 385 -2.15 14.59 15.68
N LEU A 386 -2.64 13.71 14.80
CA LEU A 386 -3.85 13.88 14.02
C LEU A 386 -4.96 13.08 14.71
N PRO A 387 -6.05 13.73 15.15
CA PRO A 387 -7.18 13.05 15.76
C PRO A 387 -7.88 12.10 14.78
#